data_AF-A0A2J8AEL9-F1
#
_entry.id   AF-A0A2J8AEL9-F1
#
_cell.length_a   1.000
_cell.length_b   1.000
_cell.length_c   1.000
_cell.angle_alpha   90.00
_cell.angle_beta   90.00
_cell.angle_gamma   90.00
#
_symmetry.space_group_name_H-M   'P 1'
#
loop_
_entity.id
_entity.type
_entity.pdbx_description
1 polymer ?
#
loop_
_entity_poly.entity_id
_entity_poly.type
_entity_poly.pdbx_seq_one_letter_code
_entity_poly.pdbx_strand_id
1 'polypeptide(L)'
;MPDTVQRSLAVSCAEHESFVELLGSGSSVPDAHLASLFGFTHLPAAELQSEGAVAGLCSIVRDFVQQLSTERGGNTPAHDGDAAWPDVPPEDMRVLLAVAAALSSDRVAWFPKYGCALLALGGSLEDGAPADDDVRPRPEHLDLQLVALDEWAFRMHSSKGLTQRTAASDTYVLLSCGRVAADRYDHFRSRCRALEARGNEERQRGGKSAQRTPGFMLAVIDSALATLDMADEEFNDHLKGGAVKPRGGFTDVGQHTGGDATRSTAWPLVMAVTQALLECGGVCRGAQQQPQLLFRQAAAHLDLWLLHRQLTLETPQTATPVAQSALMHMLRSATGKAAELAAEGHDMAAFEASCSDARRRVQALAGNRALLVGCEYELPAAGSAGSAVRPAGTLPPVTDPRAEAGGLEAARRRAEVNLGSLPLLPRGASFSQMLELLQQPQWAQPDRDVGAQLALRSVERELFGRAAGGFGAARKQQLPHAEVAALEQVVDAYRAIVRRFLQSEASAAVMRVELLSREVLVV
;
A
#
# COMPACT_ATOMS: atom_id res chain seq x y z
N MET A 1 -21.75 35.68 -7.28
CA MET A 1 -20.77 34.88 -6.52
C MET A 1 -20.88 33.37 -6.83
N PRO A 2 -20.50 32.89 -8.02
CA PRO A 2 -20.33 31.45 -8.27
C PRO A 2 -18.86 30.99 -8.31
N ASP A 3 -17.91 31.90 -8.54
CA ASP A 3 -16.54 31.54 -8.94
C ASP A 3 -15.64 31.06 -7.79
N THR A 4 -15.93 31.44 -6.55
CA THR A 4 -15.09 31.10 -5.38
C THR A 4 -15.36 29.68 -4.87
N VAL A 5 -16.59 29.18 -5.01
CA VAL A 5 -16.97 27.79 -4.69
C VAL A 5 -16.44 26.83 -5.77
N GLN A 6 -16.41 27.26 -7.03
CA GLN A 6 -15.78 26.50 -8.10
C GLN A 6 -14.26 26.37 -7.92
N ARG A 7 -13.57 27.36 -7.36
CA ARG A 7 -12.12 27.25 -7.06
C ARG A 7 -11.81 26.28 -5.92
N SER A 8 -12.62 26.23 -4.86
CA SER A 8 -12.41 25.27 -3.75
C SER A 8 -12.69 23.83 -4.17
N LEU A 9 -13.70 23.60 -5.01
CA LEU A 9 -13.95 22.29 -5.64
C LEU A 9 -12.87 21.93 -6.67
N ALA A 10 -12.33 22.91 -7.39
CA ALA A 10 -11.23 22.68 -8.34
C ALA A 10 -9.91 22.32 -7.64
N VAL A 11 -9.62 22.86 -6.45
CA VAL A 11 -8.44 22.46 -5.66
C VAL A 11 -8.58 21.04 -5.11
N SER A 12 -9.76 20.65 -4.62
CA SER A 12 -10.01 19.26 -4.17
C SER A 12 -9.99 18.23 -5.31
N CYS A 13 -10.41 18.62 -6.53
CA CYS A 13 -10.24 17.77 -7.71
C CYS A 13 -8.80 17.73 -8.22
N ALA A 14 -8.05 18.84 -8.16
CA ALA A 14 -6.65 18.92 -8.57
C ALA A 14 -5.72 18.12 -7.64
N GLU A 15 -5.97 18.10 -6.33
CA GLU A 15 -5.24 17.23 -5.37
C GLU A 15 -5.42 15.73 -5.67
N HIS A 16 -6.51 15.34 -6.34
CA HIS A 16 -6.80 13.96 -6.74
C HIS A 16 -6.27 13.59 -8.14
N GLU A 17 -6.20 14.54 -9.07
CA GLU A 17 -5.55 14.35 -10.39
C GLU A 17 -4.03 14.27 -10.26
N SER A 18 -3.48 14.85 -9.21
CA SER A 18 -2.05 14.95 -8.98
C SER A 18 -1.40 13.65 -8.48
N PHE A 19 -2.12 12.65 -7.98
CA PHE A 19 -1.48 11.45 -7.39
C PHE A 19 -0.71 10.59 -8.40
N VAL A 20 -1.22 10.45 -9.63
CA VAL A 20 -0.56 9.70 -10.73
C VAL A 20 0.69 10.45 -11.25
N GLU A 21 0.85 11.72 -10.89
CA GLU A 21 2.03 12.55 -11.20
C GLU A 21 2.91 12.85 -9.95
N LEU A 22 2.44 12.54 -8.73
CA LEU A 22 3.04 13.01 -7.46
C LEU A 22 4.10 12.07 -6.86
N LEU A 23 4.17 10.80 -7.26
CA LEU A 23 5.24 9.89 -6.82
C LEU A 23 6.58 10.10 -7.58
N GLY A 24 6.78 11.32 -8.09
CA GLY A 24 8.07 11.84 -8.56
C GLY A 24 8.51 11.26 -9.90
N SER A 25 8.53 12.10 -10.94
CA SER A 25 9.05 11.82 -12.28
C SER A 25 10.58 11.66 -12.37
N GLY A 26 11.23 11.22 -11.28
CA GLY A 26 12.65 10.96 -11.19
C GLY A 26 12.92 9.50 -10.85
N SER A 27 12.93 8.61 -11.86
CA SER A 27 13.40 7.22 -11.71
C SER A 27 12.75 6.42 -10.56
N SER A 28 11.43 6.56 -10.37
CA SER A 28 10.64 5.86 -9.37
C SER A 28 9.94 4.63 -9.95
N VAL A 29 9.74 3.62 -9.10
CA VAL A 29 8.92 2.44 -9.44
C VAL A 29 7.53 2.95 -9.87
N PRO A 30 7.01 2.61 -11.06
CA PRO A 30 5.75 3.17 -11.53
C PRO A 30 4.60 2.90 -10.55
N ASP A 31 3.72 3.88 -10.35
CA ASP A 31 2.63 3.86 -9.35
C ASP A 31 1.76 2.61 -9.43
N ALA A 32 1.48 2.15 -10.65
CA ALA A 32 0.70 0.94 -10.88
C ALA A 32 1.36 -0.31 -10.29
N HIS A 33 2.70 -0.37 -10.26
CA HIS A 33 3.44 -1.44 -9.61
C HIS A 33 3.32 -1.33 -8.09
N LEU A 34 3.55 -0.17 -7.49
CA LEU A 34 3.38 0.01 -6.03
C LEU A 34 1.95 -0.30 -5.58
N ALA A 35 0.95 0.14 -6.35
CA ALA A 35 -0.45 -0.18 -6.11
C ALA A 35 -0.71 -1.70 -6.17
N SER A 36 -0.04 -2.41 -7.08
CA SER A 36 -0.11 -3.87 -7.16
C SER A 36 0.63 -4.58 -6.02
N LEU A 37 1.76 -4.05 -5.55
CA LEU A 37 2.54 -4.61 -4.45
C LEU A 37 1.79 -4.49 -3.12
N PHE A 38 1.33 -3.28 -2.82
CA PHE A 38 0.80 -2.93 -1.51
C PHE A 38 -0.73 -2.90 -1.46
N GLY A 39 -1.43 -2.98 -2.61
CA GLY A 39 -2.90 -3.04 -2.62
C GLY A 39 -3.57 -1.75 -2.17
N PHE A 40 -3.07 -0.59 -2.61
CA PHE A 40 -3.63 0.71 -2.23
C PHE A 40 -5.11 0.85 -2.64
N THR A 41 -6.00 0.78 -1.66
CA THR A 41 -7.47 0.75 -1.87
C THR A 41 -8.08 2.08 -2.29
N HIS A 42 -7.33 3.18 -2.17
CA HIS A 42 -7.73 4.51 -2.64
C HIS A 42 -7.42 4.73 -4.13
N LEU A 43 -6.61 3.84 -4.74
CA LEU A 43 -6.28 3.87 -6.15
C LEU A 43 -7.18 2.94 -6.96
N PRO A 44 -7.33 3.19 -8.27
CA PRO A 44 -7.98 2.25 -9.17
C PRO A 44 -7.37 0.85 -9.07
N ALA A 45 -8.20 -0.16 -9.31
CA ALA A 45 -7.77 -1.55 -9.42
C ALA A 45 -6.64 -1.68 -10.45
N ALA A 46 -5.46 -2.16 -10.03
CA ALA A 46 -4.32 -2.34 -10.92
C ALA A 46 -4.55 -3.56 -11.85
N GLU A 47 -4.58 -3.33 -13.17
CA GLU A 47 -4.77 -4.39 -14.18
C GLU A 47 -3.43 -4.94 -14.72
N LEU A 48 -2.54 -5.39 -13.83
CA LEU A 48 -1.22 -5.88 -14.24
C LEU A 48 -1.27 -7.36 -14.63
N GLN A 49 -1.55 -7.62 -15.91
CA GLN A 49 -1.56 -8.97 -16.52
C GLN A 49 -0.64 -9.10 -17.75
N SER A 50 0.22 -8.12 -18.02
CA SER A 50 1.13 -8.15 -19.17
C SER A 50 2.52 -8.67 -18.80
N GLU A 51 3.23 -9.26 -19.77
CA GLU A 51 4.63 -9.65 -19.59
C GLU A 51 5.53 -8.42 -19.32
N GLY A 52 5.19 -7.26 -19.87
CA GLY A 52 5.88 -6.00 -19.56
C GLY A 52 5.74 -5.57 -18.10
N ALA A 53 4.55 -5.76 -17.50
CA ALA A 53 4.34 -5.50 -16.07
C ALA A 53 5.15 -6.47 -15.20
N VAL A 54 5.18 -7.76 -15.57
CA VAL A 54 6.02 -8.76 -14.91
C VAL A 54 7.51 -8.37 -15.00
N ALA A 55 7.99 -7.98 -16.17
CA ALA A 55 9.38 -7.56 -16.35
C ALA A 55 9.75 -6.33 -15.48
N GLY A 56 8.85 -5.34 -15.39
CA GLY A 56 9.02 -4.19 -14.51
C GLY A 56 9.02 -4.55 -13.02
N LEU A 57 8.26 -5.56 -12.62
CA LEU A 57 8.27 -6.07 -11.24
C LEU A 57 9.51 -6.91 -10.94
N CYS A 58 9.98 -7.72 -11.90
CA CYS A 58 11.25 -8.44 -11.78
C CYS A 58 12.44 -7.49 -11.64
N SER A 59 12.42 -6.32 -12.32
CA SER A 59 13.48 -5.32 -12.14
C SER A 59 13.50 -4.75 -10.73
N ILE A 60 12.35 -4.57 -10.06
CA ILE A 60 12.31 -4.13 -8.66
C ILE A 60 13.06 -5.13 -7.76
N VAL A 61 12.77 -6.42 -7.91
CA VAL A 61 13.44 -7.48 -7.13
C VAL A 61 14.94 -7.47 -7.42
N ARG A 62 15.33 -7.29 -8.69
CA ARG A 62 16.74 -7.24 -9.09
C ARG A 62 17.46 -6.02 -8.50
N ASP A 63 16.86 -4.85 -8.57
CA ASP A 63 17.41 -3.59 -8.04
C ASP A 63 17.62 -3.70 -6.53
N PHE A 64 16.65 -4.28 -5.81
CA PHE A 64 16.78 -4.56 -4.38
C PHE A 64 17.98 -5.47 -4.08
N VAL A 65 18.10 -6.61 -4.76
CA VAL A 65 19.21 -7.55 -4.54
C VAL A 65 20.57 -6.94 -4.93
N GLN A 66 20.61 -6.13 -5.99
CA GLN A 66 21.81 -5.40 -6.40
C GLN A 66 22.24 -4.36 -5.36
N GLN A 67 21.29 -3.61 -4.81
CA GLN A 67 21.56 -2.64 -3.75
C GLN A 67 22.19 -3.33 -2.52
N LEU A 68 21.61 -4.45 -2.08
CA LEU A 68 22.16 -5.24 -0.98
C LEU A 68 23.61 -5.72 -1.25
N SER A 69 23.92 -6.08 -2.49
CA SER A 69 25.27 -6.51 -2.86
C SER A 69 26.29 -5.36 -2.88
N THR A 70 25.84 -4.15 -3.24
CA THR A 70 26.70 -2.95 -3.36
C THR A 70 27.04 -2.38 -1.98
N GLU A 71 26.08 -2.37 -1.06
CA GLU A 71 26.27 -1.95 0.34
C GLU A 71 27.32 -2.79 1.07
N ARG A 72 27.53 -4.04 0.63
CA ARG A 72 28.55 -4.94 1.19
C ARG A 72 29.96 -4.70 0.64
N GLY A 73 30.07 -4.17 -0.58
CA GLY A 73 31.34 -4.03 -1.30
C GLY A 73 32.03 -2.67 -1.16
N GLY A 74 31.33 -1.66 -0.62
CA GLY A 74 31.84 -0.30 -0.49
C GLY A 74 32.58 -0.05 0.82
N ASN A 75 33.81 0.50 0.74
CA ASN A 75 34.48 1.22 1.83
C ASN A 75 33.81 2.58 2.15
N THR A 76 32.63 2.84 1.59
CA THR A 76 31.85 4.04 1.87
C THR A 76 31.25 3.88 3.26
N PRO A 77 31.49 4.78 4.22
CA PRO A 77 30.80 4.74 5.49
C PRO A 77 29.31 4.78 5.18
N ALA A 78 28.60 3.69 5.50
CA ALA A 78 27.15 3.69 5.49
C ALA A 78 26.72 4.93 6.29
N HIS A 79 25.89 5.79 5.71
CA HIS A 79 25.16 6.71 6.54
C HIS A 79 24.38 5.84 7.54
N ASP A 80 24.63 6.06 8.84
CA ASP A 80 24.03 5.32 9.94
C ASP A 80 22.51 5.19 9.71
N GLY A 81 22.05 4.03 9.25
CA GLY A 81 20.63 3.72 9.06
C GLY A 81 20.14 3.27 7.68
N ASP A 82 20.96 3.33 6.62
CA ASP A 82 20.47 3.11 5.23
C ASP A 82 20.62 1.67 4.69
N ALA A 83 21.30 0.76 5.40
CA ALA A 83 21.44 -0.62 4.93
C ALA A 83 20.08 -1.34 4.97
N ALA A 84 19.57 -1.72 3.80
CA ALA A 84 18.23 -2.32 3.70
C ALA A 84 18.14 -3.70 4.37
N TRP A 85 19.26 -4.42 4.46
CA TRP A 85 19.40 -5.68 5.19
C TRP A 85 20.89 -5.90 5.55
N PRO A 86 21.35 -5.42 6.71
CA PRO A 86 22.79 -5.37 7.03
C PRO A 86 23.43 -6.75 7.24
N ASP A 87 22.65 -7.74 7.71
CA ASP A 87 23.17 -9.01 8.20
C ASP A 87 22.97 -10.21 7.26
N VAL A 88 22.80 -9.99 5.95
CA VAL A 88 22.61 -11.11 5.01
C VAL A 88 23.85 -12.00 4.92
N PRO A 89 23.74 -13.31 5.24
CA PRO A 89 24.85 -14.24 5.05
C PRO A 89 25.35 -14.24 3.60
N PRO A 90 26.67 -14.32 3.34
CA PRO A 90 27.19 -14.28 1.97
C PRO A 90 26.66 -15.40 1.07
N GLU A 91 26.37 -16.56 1.65
CA GLU A 91 25.75 -17.67 0.91
C GLU A 91 24.33 -17.33 0.45
N ASP A 92 23.53 -16.72 1.32
CA ASP A 92 22.16 -16.30 1.01
C ASP A 92 22.14 -15.14 0.02
N MET A 93 23.10 -14.21 0.12
CA MET A 93 23.27 -13.16 -0.88
C MET A 93 23.54 -13.74 -2.28
N ARG A 94 24.41 -14.74 -2.39
CA ARG A 94 24.69 -15.42 -3.65
C ARG A 94 23.44 -16.12 -4.20
N VAL A 95 22.63 -16.72 -3.32
CA VAL A 95 21.35 -17.33 -3.69
C VAL A 95 20.38 -16.27 -4.22
N LEU A 96 20.20 -15.15 -3.51
CA LEU A 96 19.32 -14.06 -3.93
C LEU A 96 19.75 -13.47 -5.28
N LEU A 97 21.06 -13.30 -5.51
CA LEU A 97 21.61 -12.88 -6.81
C LEU A 97 21.29 -13.87 -7.93
N ALA A 98 21.40 -15.18 -7.65
CA ALA A 98 21.07 -16.22 -8.63
C ALA A 98 19.56 -16.22 -8.96
N VAL A 99 18.69 -16.04 -7.97
CA VAL A 99 17.24 -15.94 -8.17
C VAL A 99 16.88 -14.68 -8.96
N ALA A 100 17.45 -13.53 -8.61
CA ALA A 100 17.23 -12.27 -9.33
C ALA A 100 17.67 -12.36 -10.81
N ALA A 101 18.78 -13.06 -11.09
CA ALA A 101 19.21 -13.35 -12.44
C ALA A 101 18.23 -14.30 -13.17
N ALA A 102 17.76 -15.35 -12.50
CA ALA A 102 16.85 -16.34 -13.06
C ALA A 102 15.49 -15.73 -13.46
N LEU A 103 14.94 -14.81 -12.66
CA LEU A 103 13.69 -14.08 -12.96
C LEU A 103 13.69 -13.36 -14.32
N SER A 104 14.88 -13.07 -14.84
CA SER A 104 15.10 -12.31 -16.08
C SER A 104 15.64 -13.17 -17.21
N SER A 105 15.83 -14.47 -16.95
CA SER A 105 16.44 -15.41 -17.89
C SER A 105 15.37 -16.11 -18.72
N ASP A 106 15.81 -16.73 -19.81
CA ASP A 106 14.94 -17.57 -20.65
C ASP A 106 14.42 -18.83 -19.93
N ARG A 107 14.92 -19.14 -18.74
CA ARG A 107 14.46 -20.27 -17.92
C ARG A 107 13.09 -20.04 -17.29
N VAL A 108 12.56 -18.83 -17.34
CA VAL A 108 11.20 -18.52 -16.90
C VAL A 108 10.38 -18.01 -18.08
N ALA A 109 9.39 -18.78 -18.49
CA ALA A 109 8.40 -18.35 -19.47
C ALA A 109 7.14 -17.85 -18.74
N TRP A 110 6.83 -16.56 -18.89
CA TRP A 110 5.76 -15.90 -18.16
C TRP A 110 4.45 -15.94 -18.93
N PHE A 111 3.37 -16.33 -18.26
CA PHE A 111 2.00 -16.35 -18.80
C PHE A 111 1.03 -15.61 -17.85
N PRO A 112 1.27 -14.32 -17.54
CA PRO A 112 0.50 -13.59 -16.53
C PRO A 112 -1.00 -13.52 -16.85
N LYS A 113 -1.36 -13.48 -18.13
CA LYS A 113 -2.76 -13.53 -18.58
C LYS A 113 -3.50 -14.80 -18.17
N TYR A 114 -2.79 -15.85 -17.76
CA TYR A 114 -3.34 -17.11 -17.27
C TYR A 114 -2.98 -17.35 -15.80
N GLY A 115 -2.34 -16.40 -15.13
CA GLY A 115 -1.94 -16.53 -13.72
C GLY A 115 -0.87 -17.59 -13.48
N CYS A 116 0.03 -17.84 -14.44
CA CYS A 116 1.06 -18.87 -14.29
C CYS A 116 2.39 -18.53 -14.99
N ALA A 117 3.45 -19.26 -14.62
CA ALA A 117 4.77 -19.19 -15.23
C ALA A 117 5.39 -20.60 -15.31
N LEU A 118 6.13 -20.88 -16.38
CA LEU A 118 6.85 -22.14 -16.57
C LEU A 118 8.32 -21.94 -16.22
N LEU A 119 8.82 -22.76 -15.30
CA LEU A 119 10.22 -22.84 -14.90
C LEU A 119 10.88 -24.01 -15.62
N ALA A 120 12.07 -23.75 -16.16
CA ALA A 120 12.97 -24.77 -16.69
C ALA A 120 14.20 -24.86 -15.79
N LEU A 121 14.19 -25.85 -14.91
CA LEU A 121 15.20 -26.02 -13.88
C LEU A 121 16.26 -27.02 -14.36
N GLY A 122 17.53 -26.69 -14.17
CA GLY A 122 18.61 -27.62 -14.48
C GLY A 122 18.59 -28.77 -13.49
N GLY A 123 18.71 -29.99 -13.99
CA GLY A 123 18.71 -31.18 -13.15
C GLY A 123 19.69 -31.07 -11.97
N SER A 124 19.21 -31.39 -10.76
CA SER A 124 20.05 -31.43 -9.56
C SER A 124 21.21 -32.41 -9.76
N LEU A 125 22.44 -31.90 -9.72
CA LEU A 125 23.66 -32.70 -9.68
C LEU A 125 23.71 -33.45 -8.34
N GLU A 126 23.27 -34.70 -8.34
CA GLU A 126 23.74 -35.67 -7.33
C GLU A 126 24.97 -36.38 -7.88
N ASP A 127 26.12 -36.12 -7.27
CA ASP A 127 27.36 -36.85 -7.55
C ASP A 127 27.21 -38.32 -7.09
N GLY A 128 27.29 -39.25 -8.06
CA GLY A 128 27.88 -40.57 -7.85
C GLY A 128 26.99 -41.73 -7.38
N ALA A 129 26.02 -42.20 -8.19
CA ALA A 129 25.60 -43.61 -8.08
C ALA A 129 25.44 -44.29 -9.46
N PRO A 130 25.66 -45.61 -9.56
CA PRO A 130 25.89 -46.33 -10.81
C PRO A 130 24.63 -46.49 -11.66
N ALA A 131 24.85 -46.46 -12.97
CA ALA A 131 23.87 -46.54 -14.03
C ALA A 131 23.32 -47.97 -14.16
N ASP A 132 22.05 -48.18 -13.79
CA ASP A 132 21.16 -49.01 -14.62
C ASP A 132 19.65 -48.87 -14.32
N ASP A 133 19.23 -48.04 -13.35
CA ASP A 133 17.80 -47.77 -13.10
C ASP A 133 17.58 -46.37 -12.48
N ASP A 134 18.20 -45.35 -13.08
CA ASP A 134 18.37 -44.05 -12.44
C ASP A 134 17.35 -42.99 -12.89
N VAL A 135 16.42 -42.65 -11.99
CA VAL A 135 15.36 -41.61 -12.16
C VAL A 135 15.92 -40.18 -11.95
N ARG A 136 17.19 -40.05 -11.56
CA ARG A 136 17.81 -38.75 -11.22
C ARG A 136 17.98 -37.81 -12.43
N PRO A 137 18.02 -36.49 -12.19
CA PRO A 137 18.10 -35.49 -13.25
C PRO A 137 19.44 -35.55 -13.98
N ARG A 138 19.43 -35.54 -15.32
CA ARG A 138 20.66 -35.48 -16.12
C ARG A 138 21.00 -34.01 -16.43
N PRO A 139 22.27 -33.59 -16.38
CA PRO A 139 22.67 -32.20 -16.63
C PRO A 139 22.33 -31.69 -18.03
N GLU A 140 22.07 -32.60 -18.99
CA GLU A 140 21.61 -32.32 -20.35
C GLU A 140 20.08 -32.14 -20.48
N HIS A 141 19.32 -32.34 -19.41
CA HIS A 141 17.87 -32.20 -19.37
C HIS A 141 17.44 -31.13 -18.36
N LEU A 142 16.34 -30.46 -18.70
CA LEU A 142 15.65 -29.48 -17.87
C LEU A 142 14.36 -30.10 -17.34
N ASP A 143 14.16 -30.02 -16.04
CA ASP A 143 12.89 -30.34 -15.40
C ASP A 143 11.94 -29.14 -15.57
N LEU A 144 10.75 -29.40 -16.08
CA LEU A 144 9.72 -28.40 -16.34
C LEU A 144 8.73 -28.34 -15.17
N GLN A 145 8.54 -27.16 -14.60
CA GLN A 145 7.59 -26.93 -13.51
C GLN A 145 6.70 -25.73 -13.79
N LEU A 146 5.39 -25.92 -13.74
CA LEU A 146 4.41 -24.83 -13.87
C LEU A 146 4.05 -24.28 -12.49
N VAL A 147 4.38 -23.01 -12.26
CA VAL A 147 3.92 -22.23 -11.11
C VAL A 147 2.56 -21.63 -11.48
N ALA A 148 1.50 -22.01 -10.76
CA ALA A 148 0.13 -21.57 -11.01
C ALA A 148 -0.45 -20.87 -9.78
N LEU A 149 -0.92 -19.64 -9.91
CA LEU A 149 -1.59 -18.91 -8.83
C LEU A 149 -2.94 -19.53 -8.49
N ASP A 150 -3.26 -19.62 -7.21
CA ASP A 150 -4.54 -20.14 -6.71
C ASP A 150 -5.06 -19.41 -5.45
N GLU A 151 -6.20 -19.82 -4.88
CA GLU A 151 -6.79 -19.23 -3.66
C GLU A 151 -6.90 -17.70 -3.70
N TRP A 152 -7.70 -17.20 -4.64
CA TRP A 152 -7.86 -15.78 -4.89
C TRP A 152 -8.65 -15.08 -3.78
N ALA A 153 -8.10 -13.98 -3.27
CA ALA A 153 -8.75 -13.11 -2.29
C ALA A 153 -9.19 -11.79 -2.95
N PHE A 154 -10.39 -11.32 -2.61
CA PHE A 154 -10.93 -10.05 -3.12
C PHE A 154 -10.55 -8.87 -2.23
N ARG A 155 -10.13 -7.77 -2.85
CA ARG A 155 -9.92 -6.48 -2.19
C ARG A 155 -10.84 -5.43 -2.81
N MET A 156 -11.49 -4.64 -1.97
CA MET A 156 -12.36 -3.55 -2.41
C MET A 156 -11.57 -2.25 -2.50
N HIS A 157 -11.74 -1.57 -3.62
CA HIS A 157 -11.17 -0.26 -3.91
C HIS A 157 -12.30 0.77 -3.96
N SER A 158 -12.03 1.95 -3.41
CA SER A 158 -12.93 3.09 -3.46
C SER A 158 -12.17 4.24 -4.11
N SER A 159 -12.39 4.46 -5.40
CA SER A 159 -11.77 5.54 -6.15
C SER A 159 -12.84 6.39 -6.84
N LYS A 160 -12.80 7.71 -6.64
CA LYS A 160 -13.70 8.69 -7.28
C LYS A 160 -15.21 8.36 -7.15
N GLY A 161 -15.62 7.81 -6.01
CA GLY A 161 -17.02 7.44 -5.74
C GLY A 161 -17.49 6.15 -6.43
N LEU A 162 -16.59 5.43 -7.12
CA LEU A 162 -16.83 4.11 -7.68
C LEU A 162 -16.21 3.05 -6.78
N THR A 163 -16.96 1.97 -6.54
CA THR A 163 -16.44 0.76 -5.92
C THR A 163 -15.90 -0.15 -7.01
N GLN A 164 -14.61 -0.45 -6.96
CA GLN A 164 -13.95 -1.44 -7.81
C GLN A 164 -13.47 -2.60 -6.95
N ARG A 165 -13.24 -3.75 -7.57
CA ARG A 165 -12.68 -4.92 -6.89
C ARG A 165 -11.40 -5.33 -7.59
N THR A 166 -10.38 -5.68 -6.82
CA THR A 166 -9.28 -6.50 -7.32
C THR A 166 -9.39 -7.89 -6.70
N ALA A 167 -8.83 -8.87 -7.38
CA ALA A 167 -8.47 -10.12 -6.74
C ALA A 167 -7.00 -10.42 -7.00
N ALA A 168 -6.32 -10.83 -5.94
CA ALA A 168 -4.92 -11.24 -5.94
C ALA A 168 -4.81 -12.57 -5.21
N SER A 169 -3.77 -13.31 -5.51
CA SER A 169 -3.44 -14.57 -4.87
C SER A 169 -2.20 -14.36 -4.01
N ASP A 170 -2.17 -14.95 -2.82
CA ASP A 170 -1.01 -14.96 -1.93
C ASP A 170 -0.34 -16.34 -1.90
N THR A 171 -0.76 -17.28 -2.78
CA THR A 171 -0.29 -18.68 -2.81
C THR A 171 -0.15 -19.19 -4.24
N TYR A 172 0.50 -20.34 -4.39
CA TYR A 172 0.65 -20.99 -5.68
C TYR A 172 0.69 -22.51 -5.56
N VAL A 173 0.39 -23.17 -6.68
CA VAL A 173 0.56 -24.60 -6.86
C VAL A 173 1.71 -24.83 -7.84
N LEU A 174 2.57 -25.77 -7.53
CA LEU A 174 3.67 -26.20 -8.38
C LEU A 174 3.31 -27.53 -9.05
N LEU A 175 3.30 -27.57 -10.38
CA LEU A 175 2.97 -28.78 -11.14
C LEU A 175 4.19 -29.23 -11.93
N SER A 176 4.58 -30.50 -11.79
CA SER A 176 5.60 -31.09 -12.64
C SER A 176 5.02 -31.36 -14.02
N CYS A 177 5.67 -30.84 -15.06
CA CYS A 177 5.21 -30.95 -16.45
C CYS A 177 6.05 -31.93 -17.29
N GLY A 178 7.12 -32.51 -16.73
CA GLY A 178 8.00 -33.43 -17.43
C GLY A 178 9.41 -32.86 -17.65
N ARG A 179 10.13 -33.42 -18.62
CA ARG A 179 11.54 -33.10 -18.91
C ARG A 179 11.73 -32.77 -20.39
N VAL A 180 12.68 -31.88 -20.68
CA VAL A 180 13.10 -31.56 -22.05
C VAL A 180 14.62 -31.48 -22.12
N ALA A 181 15.22 -31.96 -23.21
CA ALA A 181 16.65 -31.77 -23.43
C ALA A 181 16.98 -30.27 -23.55
N ALA A 182 18.08 -29.83 -22.94
CA ALA A 182 18.42 -28.41 -22.81
C ALA A 182 18.58 -27.72 -24.18
N ASP A 183 19.12 -28.42 -25.17
CA ASP A 183 19.28 -27.98 -26.56
C ASP A 183 17.95 -27.85 -27.33
N ARG A 184 16.90 -28.53 -26.86
CA ARG A 184 15.55 -28.49 -27.46
C ARG A 184 14.61 -27.55 -26.74
N TYR A 185 15.04 -26.91 -25.66
CA TYR A 185 14.18 -26.07 -24.82
C TYR A 185 13.61 -24.86 -25.57
N ASP A 186 14.42 -24.17 -26.37
CA ASP A 186 13.93 -23.04 -27.17
C ASP A 186 12.88 -23.48 -28.20
N HIS A 187 13.07 -24.65 -28.81
CA HIS A 187 12.10 -25.24 -29.74
C HIS A 187 10.78 -25.56 -29.03
N PHE A 188 10.86 -26.19 -27.86
CA PHE A 188 9.71 -26.47 -27.01
C PHE A 188 8.97 -25.18 -26.60
N ARG A 189 9.71 -24.13 -26.20
CA ARG A 189 9.13 -22.83 -25.84
C ARG A 189 8.43 -22.18 -27.02
N SER A 190 9.01 -22.24 -28.21
CA SER A 190 8.38 -21.77 -29.46
C SER A 190 7.05 -22.48 -29.72
N ARG A 191 7.01 -23.81 -29.55
CA ARG A 191 5.78 -24.60 -29.71
C ARG A 191 4.71 -24.25 -28.69
N CYS A 192 5.09 -24.04 -27.43
CA CYS A 192 4.15 -23.56 -26.41
C CYS A 192 3.49 -22.24 -26.84
N ARG A 193 4.27 -21.27 -27.34
CA ARG A 193 3.75 -19.97 -27.80
C ARG A 193 2.85 -20.11 -29.03
N ALA A 194 3.20 -20.98 -29.97
CA ALA A 194 2.37 -21.24 -31.15
C ALA A 194 1.01 -21.88 -30.77
N LEU A 195 1.02 -22.87 -29.89
CA LEU A 195 -0.19 -23.52 -29.36
C LEU A 195 -1.05 -22.56 -28.52
N GLU A 196 -0.41 -21.71 -27.70
CA GLU A 196 -1.09 -20.65 -26.95
C GLU A 196 -1.80 -19.66 -27.91
N ALA A 197 -1.09 -19.16 -28.91
CA ALA A 197 -1.62 -18.23 -29.90
C ALA A 197 -2.79 -18.84 -30.67
N ARG A 198 -2.63 -20.09 -31.14
CA ARG A 198 -3.69 -20.82 -31.84
C ARG A 198 -4.92 -21.02 -30.98
N GLY A 199 -4.73 -21.45 -29.73
CA GLY A 199 -5.82 -21.62 -28.76
C GLY A 199 -6.58 -20.32 -28.51
N ASN A 200 -5.89 -19.17 -28.52
CA ASN A 200 -6.52 -17.86 -28.42
C ASN A 200 -7.31 -17.47 -29.67
N GLU A 201 -6.77 -17.69 -30.87
CA GLU A 201 -7.47 -17.38 -32.13
C GLU A 201 -8.79 -18.14 -32.27
N GLU A 202 -8.78 -19.45 -31.99
CA GLU A 202 -9.98 -20.28 -32.13
C GLU A 202 -11.07 -19.89 -31.13
N ARG A 203 -10.68 -19.46 -29.93
CA ARG A 203 -11.61 -18.96 -28.91
C ARG A 203 -12.24 -17.63 -29.29
N GLN A 204 -11.45 -16.72 -29.88
CA GLN A 204 -11.98 -15.46 -30.43
C GLN A 204 -12.98 -15.70 -31.56
N ARG A 205 -12.70 -16.65 -32.46
CA ARG A 205 -13.63 -17.03 -33.55
C ARG A 205 -14.91 -17.70 -33.02
N GLY A 206 -14.84 -18.45 -31.92
CA GLY A 206 -15.96 -19.17 -31.34
C GLY A 206 -16.97 -18.32 -30.55
N GLY A 207 -16.75 -17.00 -30.39
CA GLY A 207 -17.66 -16.09 -29.69
C GLY A 207 -17.83 -16.36 -28.19
N LYS A 208 -17.14 -17.37 -27.65
CA LYS A 208 -17.11 -17.69 -26.22
C LYS A 208 -15.93 -16.97 -25.59
N SER A 209 -16.21 -16.28 -24.50
CA SER A 209 -15.22 -15.57 -23.73
C SER A 209 -14.20 -16.57 -23.17
N ALA A 210 -12.91 -16.37 -23.49
CA ALA A 210 -11.87 -17.38 -23.30
C ALA A 210 -11.54 -17.53 -21.80
N GLN A 211 -11.84 -18.69 -21.21
CA GLN A 211 -11.34 -19.04 -19.88
C GLN A 211 -9.82 -19.00 -19.88
N ARG A 212 -9.23 -18.07 -19.11
CA ARG A 212 -7.79 -17.91 -18.96
C ARG A 212 -7.37 -18.56 -17.65
N THR A 213 -7.01 -19.83 -17.72
CA THR A 213 -6.67 -20.63 -16.54
C THR A 213 -5.26 -21.20 -16.66
N PRO A 214 -4.57 -21.42 -15.53
CA PRO A 214 -3.34 -22.22 -15.52
C PRO A 214 -3.54 -23.62 -16.11
N GLY A 215 -4.73 -24.22 -15.94
CA GLY A 215 -5.07 -25.52 -16.50
C GLY A 215 -5.04 -25.56 -18.04
N PHE A 216 -5.36 -24.45 -18.71
CA PHE A 216 -5.15 -24.35 -20.15
C PHE A 216 -3.66 -24.37 -20.51
N MET A 217 -2.83 -23.60 -19.81
CA MET A 217 -1.39 -23.57 -20.08
C MET A 217 -0.73 -24.91 -19.80
N LEU A 218 -1.19 -25.66 -18.80
CA LEU A 218 -0.77 -27.04 -18.59
C LEU A 218 -1.06 -27.92 -19.82
N ALA A 219 -2.26 -27.82 -20.40
CA ALA A 219 -2.60 -28.56 -21.62
C ALA A 219 -1.75 -28.12 -22.83
N VAL A 220 -1.41 -26.83 -22.94
CA VAL A 220 -0.49 -26.31 -23.97
C VAL A 220 0.90 -26.94 -23.81
N ILE A 221 1.40 -27.02 -22.58
CA ILE A 221 2.70 -27.61 -22.27
C ILE A 221 2.70 -29.12 -22.59
N ASP A 222 1.68 -29.86 -22.15
CA ASP A 222 1.51 -31.29 -22.46
C ASP A 222 1.53 -31.53 -23.98
N SER A 223 0.80 -30.70 -24.75
CA SER A 223 0.77 -30.79 -26.21
C SER A 223 2.10 -30.40 -26.85
N ALA A 224 2.80 -29.39 -26.33
CA ALA A 224 4.12 -29.01 -26.85
C ALA A 224 5.15 -30.11 -26.63
N LEU A 225 5.09 -30.82 -25.50
CA LEU A 225 5.94 -31.99 -25.22
C LEU A 225 5.59 -33.16 -26.14
N ALA A 226 4.30 -33.51 -26.25
CA ALA A 226 3.85 -34.64 -27.07
C ALA A 226 4.17 -34.45 -28.56
N THR A 227 4.24 -33.20 -29.02
CA THR A 227 4.55 -32.90 -30.41
C THR A 227 6.04 -32.72 -30.67
N LEU A 228 6.90 -32.57 -29.65
CA LEU A 228 8.26 -32.03 -29.76
C LEU A 228 9.13 -32.70 -30.85
N ASP A 229 8.94 -34.00 -31.09
CA ASP A 229 9.67 -34.81 -32.09
C ASP A 229 9.13 -34.71 -33.52
N MET A 230 7.93 -34.14 -33.71
CA MET A 230 7.32 -33.93 -35.03
C MET A 230 8.17 -32.94 -35.84
N ALA A 231 8.24 -33.14 -37.15
CA ALA A 231 8.81 -32.14 -38.05
C ALA A 231 7.95 -30.86 -38.04
N ASP A 232 8.54 -29.71 -38.36
CA ASP A 232 7.82 -28.44 -38.27
C ASP A 232 6.62 -28.34 -39.24
N GLU A 233 6.72 -28.98 -40.40
CA GLU A 233 5.59 -29.10 -41.34
C GLU A 233 4.43 -29.88 -40.73
N GLU A 234 4.73 -31.02 -40.10
CA GLU A 234 3.77 -31.88 -39.43
C GLU A 234 3.13 -31.18 -38.22
N PHE A 235 3.93 -30.43 -37.45
CA PHE A 235 3.46 -29.62 -36.34
C PHE A 235 2.53 -28.49 -36.82
N ASN A 236 2.87 -27.83 -37.93
CA ASN A 236 2.03 -26.79 -38.52
C ASN A 236 0.69 -27.36 -39.01
N ASP A 237 0.66 -28.58 -39.53
CA ASP A 237 -0.58 -29.26 -39.89
C ASP A 237 -1.38 -29.71 -38.65
N HIS A 238 -0.70 -30.16 -37.60
CA HIS A 238 -1.32 -30.44 -36.30
C HIS A 238 -1.99 -29.20 -35.70
N LEU A 239 -1.31 -28.05 -35.73
CA LEU A 239 -1.84 -26.75 -35.29
C LEU A 239 -3.12 -26.34 -36.06
N LYS A 240 -3.24 -26.70 -37.33
CA LYS A 240 -4.45 -26.45 -38.15
C LYS A 240 -5.59 -27.41 -37.79
N GLY A 241 -5.25 -28.65 -37.41
CA GLY A 241 -6.18 -29.77 -37.27
C GLY A 241 -6.82 -29.96 -35.89
N GLY A 242 -6.33 -29.32 -34.83
CA GLY A 242 -6.91 -29.50 -33.49
C GLY A 242 -6.57 -28.40 -32.49
N ALA A 243 -7.63 -27.86 -31.85
CA ALA A 243 -7.52 -26.98 -30.70
C ALA A 243 -6.94 -27.73 -29.50
N VAL A 244 -6.01 -27.12 -28.76
CA VAL A 244 -5.73 -27.54 -27.38
C VAL A 244 -7.02 -27.37 -26.58
N LYS A 245 -7.63 -28.50 -26.19
CA LYS A 245 -8.93 -28.49 -25.51
C LYS A 245 -8.81 -27.75 -24.18
N PRO A 246 -9.74 -26.83 -23.85
CA PRO A 246 -9.74 -26.19 -22.54
C PRO A 246 -9.91 -27.25 -21.46
N ARG A 247 -9.02 -27.25 -20.47
CA ARG A 247 -9.18 -28.00 -19.23
C ARG A 247 -9.71 -27.05 -18.16
N GLY A 248 -10.84 -27.42 -17.54
CA GLY A 248 -11.29 -26.80 -16.29
C GLY A 248 -10.34 -27.16 -15.14
N GLY A 249 -10.36 -26.39 -14.06
CA GLY A 249 -9.51 -26.60 -12.89
C GLY A 249 -9.34 -25.31 -12.10
N PHE A 250 -8.13 -24.76 -12.14
CA PHE A 250 -7.76 -23.50 -11.47
C PHE A 250 -8.67 -22.31 -11.83
N THR A 251 -8.70 -21.33 -10.94
CA THR A 251 -9.49 -20.10 -11.07
C THR A 251 -9.17 -19.38 -12.39
N ASP A 252 -10.22 -18.97 -13.11
CA ASP A 252 -10.09 -18.17 -14.32
C ASP A 252 -9.68 -16.73 -13.96
N VAL A 253 -8.52 -16.31 -14.47
CA VAL A 253 -7.99 -14.97 -14.25
C VAL A 253 -8.49 -13.95 -15.28
N GLY A 254 -9.29 -14.41 -16.26
CA GLY A 254 -10.10 -13.55 -17.10
C GLY A 254 -11.29 -12.96 -16.34
N GLN A 255 -11.95 -11.96 -16.93
CA GLN A 255 -13.12 -11.28 -16.35
C GLN A 255 -14.40 -12.16 -16.32
N HIS A 256 -14.30 -13.48 -16.53
CA HIS A 256 -15.47 -14.36 -16.65
C HIS A 256 -15.89 -14.96 -15.31
N THR A 257 -14.97 -15.05 -14.33
CA THR A 257 -15.30 -15.51 -12.98
C THR A 257 -14.99 -14.42 -11.96
N GLY A 258 -15.94 -14.14 -11.05
CA GLY A 258 -15.79 -13.10 -10.01
C GLY A 258 -16.25 -11.69 -10.39
N GLY A 259 -17.02 -11.53 -11.48
CA GLY A 259 -17.71 -10.28 -11.81
C GLY A 259 -16.80 -9.16 -12.30
N ASP A 260 -16.98 -7.96 -11.75
CA ASP A 260 -16.25 -6.72 -12.05
C ASP A 260 -14.83 -6.67 -11.44
N ALA A 261 -14.39 -7.74 -10.79
CA ALA A 261 -13.11 -7.78 -10.11
C ALA A 261 -11.95 -8.01 -11.08
N THR A 262 -11.09 -7.00 -11.27
CA THR A 262 -9.83 -7.12 -12.02
C THR A 262 -8.87 -8.06 -11.29
N ARG A 263 -8.27 -9.02 -12.01
CA ARG A 263 -7.27 -9.94 -11.44
C ARG A 263 -5.87 -9.34 -11.59
N SER A 264 -5.21 -9.04 -10.48
CA SER A 264 -3.79 -8.64 -10.49
C SER A 264 -2.93 -9.89 -10.38
N THR A 265 -2.32 -10.31 -11.49
CA THR A 265 -1.54 -11.55 -11.57
C THR A 265 -0.05 -11.29 -11.50
N ALA A 266 0.43 -10.14 -11.98
CA ALA A 266 1.86 -9.94 -12.21
C ALA A 266 2.70 -10.00 -10.92
N TRP A 267 2.31 -9.26 -9.87
CA TRP A 267 3.07 -9.27 -8.61
C TRP A 267 2.99 -10.59 -7.85
N PRO A 268 1.80 -11.17 -7.61
CA PRO A 268 1.69 -12.51 -7.06
C PRO A 268 2.55 -13.54 -7.78
N LEU A 269 2.60 -13.48 -9.11
CA LEU A 269 3.36 -14.43 -9.91
C LEU A 269 4.87 -14.24 -9.77
N VAL A 270 5.36 -12.99 -9.70
CA VAL A 270 6.79 -12.71 -9.43
C VAL A 270 7.20 -13.26 -8.06
N MET A 271 6.36 -13.07 -7.03
CA MET A 271 6.64 -13.60 -5.70
C MET A 271 6.58 -15.13 -5.66
N ALA A 272 5.57 -15.74 -6.28
CA ALA A 272 5.45 -17.20 -6.38
C ALA A 272 6.64 -17.83 -7.11
N VAL A 273 7.08 -17.26 -8.23
CA VAL A 273 8.27 -17.73 -8.95
C VAL A 273 9.54 -17.53 -8.14
N THR A 274 9.68 -16.40 -7.42
CA THR A 274 10.82 -16.15 -6.54
C THR A 274 10.90 -17.23 -5.45
N GLN A 275 9.77 -17.56 -4.82
CA GLN A 275 9.70 -18.62 -3.82
C GLN A 275 10.02 -20.00 -4.42
N ALA A 276 9.41 -20.35 -5.55
CA ALA A 276 9.64 -21.62 -6.22
C ALA A 276 11.11 -21.80 -6.66
N LEU A 277 11.78 -20.72 -7.11
CA LEU A 277 13.21 -20.75 -7.45
C LEU A 277 14.09 -20.99 -6.22
N LEU A 278 13.74 -20.41 -5.07
CA LEU A 278 14.46 -20.66 -3.82
C LEU A 278 14.28 -22.10 -3.34
N GLU A 279 13.05 -22.62 -3.41
CA GLU A 279 12.69 -23.96 -2.89
C GLU A 279 13.14 -25.10 -3.81
N CYS A 280 12.97 -24.95 -5.12
CA CYS A 280 13.17 -26.03 -6.09
C CYS A 280 14.25 -25.74 -7.14
N GLY A 281 14.74 -24.50 -7.24
CA GLY A 281 15.67 -24.08 -8.31
C GLY A 281 17.12 -24.56 -8.16
N GLY A 282 17.45 -25.34 -7.11
CA GLY A 282 18.80 -25.89 -6.89
C GLY A 282 19.87 -24.83 -6.56
N VAL A 283 19.44 -23.62 -6.21
CA VAL A 283 20.31 -22.50 -5.79
C VAL A 283 20.69 -22.59 -4.31
N CYS A 284 19.76 -23.04 -3.46
CA CYS A 284 20.02 -23.34 -2.05
C CYS A 284 20.67 -24.73 -1.96
N ARG A 285 21.97 -24.78 -1.65
CA ARG A 285 22.77 -26.03 -1.59
C ARG A 285 23.39 -26.29 -0.22
N GLY A 286 23.42 -25.29 0.65
CA GLY A 286 23.96 -25.42 2.00
C GLY A 286 23.00 -26.20 2.89
N ALA A 287 23.52 -27.13 3.70
CA ALA A 287 22.72 -27.92 4.63
C ALA A 287 21.98 -27.09 5.70
N GLN A 288 22.41 -25.84 5.91
CA GLN A 288 21.80 -24.90 6.85
C GLN A 288 20.85 -23.89 6.18
N GLN A 289 20.75 -23.88 4.85
CA GLN A 289 19.90 -22.93 4.15
C GLN A 289 18.43 -23.30 4.31
N GLN A 290 17.62 -22.31 4.65
CA GLN A 290 16.17 -22.45 4.83
C GLN A 290 15.46 -21.60 3.76
N PRO A 291 15.14 -22.15 2.58
CA PRO A 291 14.62 -21.38 1.45
C PRO A 291 13.36 -20.56 1.77
N GLN A 292 12.44 -21.14 2.55
CA GLN A 292 11.21 -20.46 2.99
C GLN A 292 11.49 -19.30 3.95
N LEU A 293 12.43 -19.48 4.87
CA LEU A 293 12.85 -18.39 5.76
C LEU A 293 13.51 -17.27 4.97
N LEU A 294 14.44 -17.61 4.08
CA LEU A 294 15.12 -16.65 3.20
C LEU A 294 14.13 -15.88 2.34
N PHE A 295 13.12 -16.54 1.77
CA PHE A 295 12.05 -15.89 1.02
C PHE A 295 11.27 -14.88 1.87
N ARG A 296 10.82 -15.28 3.06
CA ARG A 296 10.03 -14.42 3.96
C ARG A 296 10.84 -13.21 4.45
N GLN A 297 12.11 -13.43 4.80
CA GLN A 297 13.03 -12.34 5.15
C GLN A 297 13.24 -11.39 3.97
N ALA A 298 13.54 -11.92 2.77
CA ALA A 298 13.72 -11.09 1.58
C ALA A 298 12.46 -10.28 1.24
N ALA A 299 11.27 -10.87 1.38
CA ALA A 299 10.00 -10.18 1.16
C ALA A 299 9.73 -9.06 2.17
N ALA A 300 10.10 -9.25 3.45
CA ALA A 300 9.99 -8.21 4.48
C ALA A 300 10.97 -7.06 4.22
N HIS A 301 12.22 -7.37 3.91
CA HIS A 301 13.26 -6.39 3.63
C HIS A 301 13.03 -5.64 2.30
N LEU A 302 12.42 -6.29 1.30
CA LEU A 302 12.01 -5.63 0.06
C LEU A 302 10.95 -4.54 0.32
N ASP A 303 9.93 -4.83 1.12
CA ASP A 303 8.91 -3.85 1.49
C ASP A 303 9.52 -2.65 2.23
N LEU A 304 10.44 -2.91 3.17
CA LEU A 304 11.13 -1.89 3.93
C LEU A 304 12.05 -1.03 3.04
N TRP A 305 12.79 -1.66 2.12
CA TRP A 305 13.61 -0.96 1.13
C TRP A 305 12.76 -0.05 0.24
N LEU A 306 11.62 -0.55 -0.26
CA LEU A 306 10.68 0.25 -1.04
C LEU A 306 10.14 1.43 -0.25
N LEU A 307 9.77 1.22 1.02
CA LEU A 307 9.33 2.31 1.90
C LEU A 307 10.40 3.38 2.06
N HIS A 308 11.65 3.00 2.34
CA HIS A 308 12.76 3.96 2.47
C HIS A 308 13.02 4.72 1.18
N ARG A 309 12.99 4.03 0.04
CA ARG A 309 13.12 4.67 -1.27
C ARG A 309 12.02 5.71 -1.49
N GLN A 310 10.76 5.40 -1.16
CA GLN A 310 9.67 6.37 -1.27
C GLN A 310 9.85 7.54 -0.29
N LEU A 311 10.26 7.28 0.95
CA LEU A 311 10.54 8.33 1.94
C LEU A 311 11.65 9.29 1.53
N THR A 312 12.60 8.85 0.70
CA THR A 312 13.68 9.70 0.19
C THR A 312 13.23 10.57 -0.99
N LEU A 313 12.20 10.14 -1.73
CA LEU A 313 11.60 10.93 -2.80
C LEU A 313 10.60 11.97 -2.28
N GLU A 314 10.04 11.74 -1.10
CA GLU A 314 9.02 12.59 -0.52
C GLU A 314 9.55 13.89 0.08
N THR A 315 8.83 14.97 -0.23
CA THR A 315 9.09 16.31 0.30
C THR A 315 7.88 16.78 1.11
N PRO A 316 8.03 17.75 2.02
CA PRO A 316 6.88 18.35 2.71
C PRO A 316 5.77 18.85 1.77
N GLN A 317 6.12 19.29 0.55
CA GLN A 317 5.17 19.76 -0.47
C GLN A 317 4.39 18.61 -1.12
N THR A 318 5.00 17.44 -1.29
CA THR A 318 4.39 16.26 -1.93
C THR A 318 3.74 15.29 -0.95
N ALA A 319 4.10 15.37 0.34
CA ALA A 319 3.61 14.52 1.43
C ALA A 319 2.14 14.76 1.80
N THR A 320 1.23 14.74 0.84
CA THR A 320 -0.23 14.85 1.01
C THR A 320 -0.78 13.79 1.98
N PRO A 321 -1.99 13.97 2.55
CA PRO A 321 -2.61 12.94 3.39
C PRO A 321 -2.72 11.56 2.70
N VAL A 322 -2.89 11.54 1.38
CA VAL A 322 -2.92 10.32 0.58
C VAL A 322 -1.54 9.66 0.52
N ALA A 323 -0.49 10.43 0.19
CA ALA A 323 0.90 9.94 0.18
C ALA A 323 1.31 9.40 1.57
N GLN A 324 0.98 10.14 2.65
CA GLN A 324 1.21 9.69 4.02
C GLN A 324 0.49 8.36 4.32
N SER A 325 -0.77 8.22 3.88
CA SER A 325 -1.53 6.98 4.04
C SER A 325 -0.90 5.82 3.28
N ALA A 326 -0.37 6.06 2.08
CA ALA A 326 0.34 5.06 1.28
C ALA A 326 1.64 4.61 1.97
N LEU A 327 2.47 5.54 2.44
CA LEU A 327 3.70 5.25 3.20
C LEU A 327 3.40 4.45 4.48
N MET A 328 2.36 4.84 5.23
CA MET A 328 1.92 4.10 6.42
C MET A 328 1.40 2.71 6.07
N HIS A 329 0.82 2.52 4.90
CA HIS A 329 0.38 1.21 4.42
C HIS A 329 1.56 0.32 4.03
N MET A 330 2.58 0.87 3.36
CA MET A 330 3.84 0.17 3.08
C MET A 330 4.54 -0.23 4.39
N LEU A 331 4.61 0.67 5.38
CA LEU A 331 5.15 0.37 6.71
C LEU A 331 4.36 -0.75 7.42
N ARG A 332 3.03 -0.77 7.29
CA ARG A 332 2.20 -1.85 7.83
C ARG A 332 2.50 -3.19 7.15
N SER A 333 2.71 -3.20 5.84
CA SER A 333 3.06 -4.41 5.09
C SER A 333 4.41 -4.98 5.55
N ALA A 334 5.44 -4.13 5.65
CA ALA A 334 6.76 -4.50 6.14
C ALA A 334 6.72 -5.03 7.58
N THR A 335 6.05 -4.31 8.48
CA THR A 335 5.94 -4.72 9.90
C THR A 335 5.07 -5.96 10.11
N GLY A 336 4.07 -6.19 9.26
CA GLY A 336 3.26 -7.42 9.29
C GLY A 336 4.12 -8.67 9.02
N LYS A 337 4.90 -8.65 7.94
CA LYS A 337 5.82 -9.75 7.59
C LYS A 337 6.91 -9.96 8.65
N ALA A 338 7.44 -8.86 9.20
CA ALA A 338 8.43 -8.94 10.26
C ALA A 338 7.86 -9.46 11.59
N ALA A 339 6.60 -9.13 11.91
CA ALA A 339 5.94 -9.63 13.11
C ALA A 339 5.72 -11.15 13.06
N GLU A 340 5.44 -11.72 11.89
CA GLU A 340 5.37 -13.18 11.69
C GLU A 340 6.73 -13.84 11.96
N LEU A 341 7.82 -13.27 11.44
CA LEU A 341 9.18 -13.76 11.70
C LEU A 341 9.57 -13.64 13.19
N ALA A 342 9.22 -12.52 13.84
CA ALA A 342 9.47 -12.33 15.26
C ALA A 342 8.67 -13.31 16.14
N ALA A 343 7.43 -13.60 15.76
CA ALA A 343 6.58 -14.58 16.46
C ALA A 343 7.16 -16.01 16.40
N GLU A 344 7.94 -16.32 15.36
CA GLU A 344 8.66 -17.58 15.21
C GLU A 344 10.03 -17.59 15.92
N GLY A 345 10.41 -16.50 16.59
CA GLY A 345 11.63 -16.39 17.38
C GLY A 345 12.86 -15.89 16.61
N HIS A 346 12.67 -15.33 15.41
CA HIS A 346 13.77 -14.68 14.68
C HIS A 346 14.09 -13.29 15.27
N ASP A 347 15.38 -12.93 15.29
CA ASP A 347 15.80 -11.60 15.72
C ASP A 347 15.45 -10.55 14.66
N MET A 348 14.53 -9.65 15.03
CA MET A 348 14.06 -8.57 14.17
C MET A 348 14.43 -7.18 14.73
N ALA A 349 15.33 -7.07 15.71
CA ALA A 349 15.60 -5.81 16.41
C ALA A 349 16.10 -4.69 15.47
N ALA A 350 17.02 -5.01 14.55
CA ALA A 350 17.49 -4.05 13.55
C ALA A 350 16.38 -3.62 12.57
N PHE A 351 15.52 -4.55 12.18
CA PHE A 351 14.36 -4.28 11.32
C PHE A 351 13.34 -3.37 12.02
N GLU A 352 13.04 -3.64 13.29
CA GLU A 352 12.14 -2.83 14.12
C GLU A 352 12.67 -1.41 14.32
N ALA A 353 13.98 -1.26 14.55
CA ALA A 353 14.62 0.05 14.64
C ALA A 353 14.46 0.84 13.34
N SER A 354 14.68 0.19 12.19
CA SER A 354 14.51 0.79 10.86
C SER A 354 13.05 1.18 10.57
N CYS A 355 12.09 0.34 10.95
CA CYS A 355 10.66 0.65 10.85
C CYS A 355 10.25 1.82 11.75
N SER A 356 10.81 1.88 12.96
CA SER A 356 10.58 2.97 13.90
C SER A 356 11.13 4.29 13.35
N ASP A 357 12.31 4.25 12.72
CA ASP A 357 12.87 5.41 12.05
C ASP A 357 12.00 5.87 10.87
N ALA A 358 11.60 4.95 10.00
CA ALA A 358 10.71 5.24 8.87
C ALA A 358 9.40 5.88 9.36
N ARG A 359 8.81 5.38 10.45
CA ARG A 359 7.61 5.98 11.07
C ARG A 359 7.85 7.42 11.53
N ARG A 360 8.96 7.68 12.23
CA ARG A 360 9.33 9.04 12.67
C ARG A 360 9.49 9.97 11.47
N ARG A 361 10.12 9.50 10.38
CA ARG A 361 10.27 10.27 9.14
C ARG A 361 8.92 10.61 8.49
N VAL A 362 7.98 9.67 8.42
CA VAL A 362 6.60 9.94 7.94
C VAL A 362 5.93 11.01 8.80
N GLN A 363 6.02 10.90 10.14
CA GLN A 363 5.43 11.86 11.07
C GLN A 363 6.08 13.25 10.93
N ALA A 364 7.40 13.32 10.76
CA ALA A 364 8.12 14.57 10.53
C ALA A 364 7.72 15.23 9.20
N LEU A 365 7.59 14.46 8.12
CA LEU A 365 7.09 14.95 6.82
C LEU A 365 5.67 15.51 6.96
N ALA A 366 4.79 14.81 7.67
CA ALA A 366 3.43 15.26 7.94
C ALA A 366 3.41 16.59 8.73
N GLY A 367 4.21 16.68 9.79
CA GLY A 367 4.34 17.91 10.59
C GLY A 367 4.90 19.09 9.78
N ASN A 368 5.94 18.86 8.98
CA ASN A 368 6.54 19.88 8.11
C ASN A 368 5.56 20.36 7.04
N ARG A 369 4.76 19.46 6.45
CA ARG A 369 3.69 19.85 5.55
C ARG A 369 2.65 20.72 6.25
N ALA A 370 2.19 20.30 7.43
CA ALA A 370 1.20 21.06 8.18
C ALA A 370 1.68 22.48 8.50
N LEU A 371 2.98 22.66 8.76
CA LEU A 371 3.59 23.98 8.90
C LEU A 371 3.57 24.77 7.59
N LEU A 372 3.99 24.18 6.48
CA LEU A 372 4.00 24.84 5.17
C LEU A 372 2.61 25.28 4.71
N VAL A 373 1.63 24.38 4.78
CA VAL A 373 0.24 24.70 4.48
C VAL A 373 -0.26 25.75 5.46
N GLY A 374 0.17 25.71 6.73
CA GLY A 374 -0.08 26.73 7.73
C GLY A 374 0.32 28.13 7.29
N CYS A 375 1.53 28.31 6.73
CA CYS A 375 2.04 29.61 6.30
C CYS A 375 1.14 30.31 5.26
N GLU A 376 0.37 29.57 4.45
CA GLU A 376 -0.58 30.15 3.50
C GLU A 376 -1.79 30.84 4.19
N TYR A 377 -2.03 30.52 5.46
CA TYR A 377 -3.11 31.08 6.27
C TYR A 377 -2.60 32.07 7.31
N GLU A 378 -1.33 32.47 7.24
CA GLU A 378 -0.81 33.57 8.06
C GLU A 378 -1.58 34.85 7.75
N LEU A 379 -2.22 35.42 8.78
CA LEU A 379 -3.01 36.63 8.63
C LEU A 379 -2.08 37.82 8.29
N PRO A 380 -2.52 38.75 7.43
CA PRO A 380 -1.81 40.00 7.22
C PRO A 380 -1.61 40.75 8.55
N ALA A 381 -0.54 41.53 8.64
CA ALA A 381 -0.27 42.36 9.82
C ALA A 381 -1.48 43.24 10.18
N ALA A 382 -1.74 43.38 11.49
CA ALA A 382 -2.87 44.12 12.03
C ALA A 382 -2.99 45.52 11.41
N GLY A 383 -4.16 45.82 10.83
CA GLY A 383 -4.44 47.09 10.13
C GLY A 383 -4.62 47.00 8.62
N SER A 384 -4.39 45.83 8.01
CA SER A 384 -4.57 45.58 6.57
C SER A 384 -5.73 44.66 6.22
N ALA A 385 -6.45 44.15 7.24
CA ALA A 385 -7.56 43.22 7.05
C ALA A 385 -8.81 43.93 6.51
N GLY A 386 -9.22 43.57 5.29
CA GLY A 386 -10.56 43.88 4.78
C GLY A 386 -11.65 43.12 5.54
N SER A 387 -12.90 43.19 5.05
CA SER A 387 -14.05 42.46 5.61
C SER A 387 -13.79 40.94 5.68
N ALA A 388 -13.50 40.42 6.88
CA ALA A 388 -13.34 39.00 7.12
C ALA A 388 -14.71 38.27 7.06
N VAL A 389 -14.78 37.18 6.32
CA VAL A 389 -15.94 36.28 6.27
C VAL A 389 -15.69 35.12 7.24
N ARG A 390 -16.71 34.73 8.02
CA ARG A 390 -16.63 33.57 8.92
C ARG A 390 -16.18 32.32 8.16
N PRO A 391 -15.22 31.52 8.67
CA PRO A 391 -15.04 30.16 8.18
C PRO A 391 -16.32 29.36 8.45
N ALA A 392 -16.94 28.87 7.38
CA ALA A 392 -18.12 28.02 7.44
C ALA A 392 -17.67 26.56 7.53
N GLY A 393 -17.25 26.13 8.72
CA GLY A 393 -17.09 24.71 9.01
C GLY A 393 -18.47 24.10 9.32
N THR A 394 -18.95 23.20 8.46
CA THR A 394 -20.06 22.32 8.83
C THR A 394 -19.47 21.20 9.68
N LEU A 395 -19.78 21.18 10.98
CA LEU A 395 -19.58 19.96 11.77
C LEU A 395 -20.39 18.86 11.08
N PRO A 396 -19.81 17.67 10.82
CA PRO A 396 -20.59 16.56 10.30
C PRO A 396 -21.80 16.38 11.22
N PRO A 397 -23.02 16.21 10.66
CA PRO A 397 -24.20 15.99 11.48
C PRO A 397 -23.91 14.84 12.43
N VAL A 398 -24.22 15.04 13.72
CA VAL A 398 -24.19 13.97 14.71
C VAL A 398 -25.04 12.85 14.13
N THR A 399 -24.40 11.80 13.68
CA THR A 399 -25.08 10.67 13.08
C THR A 399 -25.73 9.92 14.23
N ASP A 400 -27.03 9.70 14.13
CA ASP A 400 -27.71 8.86 15.11
C ASP A 400 -26.97 7.52 15.21
N PRO A 401 -26.71 7.03 16.43
CA PRO A 401 -25.95 5.80 16.63
C PRO A 401 -26.62 4.66 15.86
N ARG A 402 -25.95 4.17 14.81
CA ARG A 402 -26.42 3.04 14.02
C ARG A 402 -26.30 1.76 14.83
N ALA A 403 -27.34 0.93 14.78
CA ALA A 403 -27.34 -0.39 15.40
C ALA A 403 -26.47 -1.36 14.59
N GLU A 404 -25.17 -1.39 14.87
CA GLU A 404 -24.28 -2.47 14.45
C GLU A 404 -24.12 -3.51 15.57
N ALA A 405 -23.37 -4.59 15.29
CA ALA A 405 -23.20 -5.75 16.18
C ALA A 405 -22.98 -5.32 17.66
N GLY A 406 -23.85 -5.84 18.54
CA GLY A 406 -23.94 -5.47 19.96
C GLY A 406 -25.15 -4.60 20.33
N GLY A 407 -25.94 -4.14 19.35
CA GLY A 407 -27.17 -3.41 19.60
C GLY A 407 -26.96 -1.96 20.02
N LEU A 408 -28.07 -1.25 20.20
CA LEU A 408 -28.09 0.20 20.40
C LEU A 408 -27.40 0.64 21.70
N GLU A 409 -27.40 -0.20 22.73
CA GLU A 409 -26.67 0.05 23.99
C GLU A 409 -25.16 -0.10 23.87
N ALA A 410 -24.66 -1.04 23.04
CA ALA A 410 -23.22 -1.15 22.81
C ALA A 410 -22.72 0.01 21.94
N ALA A 411 -23.53 0.43 20.97
CA ALA A 411 -23.26 1.64 20.19
C ALA A 411 -23.28 2.90 21.07
N ARG A 412 -24.26 3.03 21.97
CA ARG A 412 -24.30 4.11 22.98
C ARG A 412 -23.09 4.08 23.91
N ARG A 413 -22.71 2.92 24.44
CA ARG A 413 -21.50 2.78 25.27
C ARG A 413 -20.22 3.15 24.52
N ARG A 414 -20.09 2.79 23.24
CA ARG A 414 -18.94 3.21 22.42
C ARG A 414 -18.94 4.71 22.14
N ALA A 415 -20.11 5.31 21.89
CA ALA A 415 -20.25 6.76 21.75
C ALA A 415 -19.96 7.48 23.08
N GLU A 416 -20.37 6.92 24.22
CA GLU A 416 -20.04 7.40 25.57
C GLU A 416 -18.54 7.33 25.85
N VAL A 417 -17.87 6.25 25.42
CA VAL A 417 -16.42 6.07 25.54
C VAL A 417 -15.62 6.98 24.59
N ASN A 418 -16.14 7.29 23.41
CA ASN A 418 -15.44 8.09 22.39
C ASN A 418 -15.74 9.60 22.43
N LEU A 419 -16.90 10.00 22.94
CA LEU A 419 -17.36 11.41 22.96
C LEU A 419 -18.10 11.80 24.25
N GLY A 420 -18.67 10.87 25.01
CA GLY A 420 -19.74 11.15 25.97
C GLY A 420 -19.37 11.30 27.45
N SER A 421 -18.09 11.36 27.83
CA SER A 421 -17.71 11.72 29.20
C SER A 421 -17.34 13.19 29.38
N LEU A 422 -17.31 13.99 28.30
CA LEU A 422 -16.94 15.39 28.38
C LEU A 422 -18.20 16.26 28.28
N PRO A 423 -18.44 17.15 29.25
CA PRO A 423 -19.62 18.01 29.26
C PRO A 423 -19.57 18.94 28.07
N LEU A 424 -20.70 19.17 27.40
CA LEU A 424 -20.78 20.11 26.28
C LEU A 424 -21.18 21.49 26.79
N LEU A 425 -20.53 22.53 26.27
CA LEU A 425 -20.97 23.90 26.51
C LEU A 425 -22.36 24.09 25.85
N PRO A 426 -23.40 24.50 26.61
CA PRO A 426 -24.70 24.77 26.02
C PRO A 426 -24.64 25.96 25.05
N ARG A 427 -25.48 25.94 24.01
CA ARG A 427 -25.55 27.06 23.06
C ARG A 427 -26.06 28.31 23.77
N GLY A 428 -25.38 29.43 23.58
CA GLY A 428 -25.72 30.70 24.23
C GLY A 428 -25.22 30.82 25.67
N ALA A 429 -24.35 29.93 26.15
CA ALA A 429 -23.82 29.93 27.52
C ALA A 429 -23.13 31.25 27.89
N SER A 430 -23.46 31.84 29.04
CA SER A 430 -22.83 33.09 29.53
C SER A 430 -21.31 32.92 29.73
N PHE A 431 -20.54 34.00 29.81
CA PHE A 431 -19.09 33.90 30.01
C PHE A 431 -18.76 33.27 31.36
N SER A 432 -19.57 33.50 32.40
CA SER A 432 -19.41 32.79 33.68
C SER A 432 -19.66 31.28 33.54
N GLN A 433 -20.65 30.87 32.74
CA GLN A 433 -20.90 29.44 32.47
C GLN A 433 -19.78 28.80 31.63
N MET A 434 -19.23 29.56 30.68
CA MET A 434 -18.06 29.13 29.90
C MET A 434 -16.84 28.95 30.81
N LEU A 435 -16.59 29.89 31.71
CA LEU A 435 -15.49 29.84 32.66
C LEU A 435 -15.63 28.66 33.62
N GLU A 436 -16.81 28.46 34.20
CA GLU A 436 -17.10 27.34 35.09
C GLU A 436 -16.81 26.00 34.43
N LEU A 437 -17.18 25.85 33.15
CA LEU A 437 -16.93 24.64 32.38
C LEU A 437 -15.44 24.45 32.05
N LEU A 438 -14.73 25.52 31.70
CA LEU A 438 -13.28 25.51 31.44
C LEU A 438 -12.44 25.21 32.69
N GLN A 439 -12.98 25.51 33.88
CA GLN A 439 -12.35 25.19 35.16
C GLN A 439 -12.57 23.74 35.62
N GLN A 440 -13.48 22.99 34.97
CA GLN A 440 -13.69 21.60 35.33
C GLN A 440 -12.45 20.76 34.99
N PRO A 441 -12.06 19.76 35.82
CA PRO A 441 -10.82 19.01 35.65
C PRO A 441 -10.63 18.44 34.24
N GLN A 442 -11.72 17.91 33.68
CA GLN A 442 -11.79 17.33 32.33
C GLN A 442 -11.50 18.29 31.17
N TRP A 443 -11.61 19.60 31.39
CA TRP A 443 -11.33 20.66 30.40
C TRP A 443 -10.10 21.49 30.77
N ALA A 444 -9.90 21.73 32.06
CA ALA A 444 -8.75 22.44 32.61
C ALA A 444 -7.46 21.63 32.48
N GLN A 445 -7.55 20.29 32.51
CA GLN A 445 -6.46 19.33 32.35
C GLN A 445 -6.95 18.14 31.52
N PRO A 446 -7.12 18.29 30.20
CA PRO A 446 -7.60 17.21 29.37
C PRO A 446 -6.51 16.13 29.27
N ASP A 447 -6.82 14.91 29.73
CA ASP A 447 -5.94 13.74 29.66
C ASP A 447 -5.68 13.24 28.22
N ARG A 448 -6.43 13.75 27.23
CA ARG A 448 -6.40 13.35 25.82
C ARG A 448 -6.61 14.53 24.89
N ASP A 449 -5.97 14.48 23.71
CA ASP A 449 -6.04 15.50 22.65
C ASP A 449 -7.46 15.84 22.20
N VAL A 450 -8.35 14.85 22.22
CA VAL A 450 -9.78 15.01 21.90
C VAL A 450 -10.49 15.97 22.88
N GLY A 451 -10.13 15.93 24.17
CA GLY A 451 -10.73 16.81 25.18
C GLY A 451 -10.28 18.26 25.02
N ALA A 452 -9.00 18.46 24.68
CA ALA A 452 -8.48 19.79 24.36
C ALA A 452 -9.19 20.37 23.13
N GLN A 453 -9.34 19.59 22.05
CA GLN A 453 -10.06 20.03 20.85
C GLN A 453 -11.52 20.40 21.15
N LEU A 454 -12.22 19.60 21.96
CA LEU A 454 -13.61 19.87 22.32
C LEU A 454 -13.77 21.18 23.09
N ALA A 455 -12.91 21.43 24.08
CA ALA A 455 -12.91 22.67 24.86
C ALA A 455 -12.66 23.89 23.97
N LEU A 456 -11.63 23.83 23.10
CA LEU A 456 -11.30 24.89 22.15
C LEU A 456 -12.46 25.18 21.20
N ARG A 457 -12.99 24.16 20.52
CA ARG A 457 -14.11 24.30 19.58
C ARG A 457 -15.39 24.82 20.23
N SER A 458 -15.63 24.48 21.50
CA SER A 458 -16.80 24.94 22.25
C SER A 458 -16.72 26.44 22.55
N VAL A 459 -15.55 26.93 22.98
CA VAL A 459 -15.32 28.34 23.25
C VAL A 459 -15.34 29.16 21.97
N GLU A 460 -14.65 28.68 20.93
CA GLU A 460 -14.66 29.27 19.59
C GLU A 460 -16.10 29.47 19.09
N ARG A 461 -16.92 28.41 19.12
CA ARG A 461 -18.30 28.43 18.63
C ARG A 461 -19.12 29.57 19.24
N GLU A 462 -19.04 29.79 20.55
CA GLU A 462 -19.83 30.81 21.24
C GLU A 462 -19.27 32.23 21.02
N LEU A 463 -17.96 32.41 21.12
CA LEU A 463 -17.33 33.72 20.89
C LEU A 463 -17.51 34.18 19.45
N PHE A 464 -17.27 33.31 18.48
CA PHE A 464 -17.51 33.61 17.07
C PHE A 464 -18.99 33.83 16.80
N GLY A 465 -19.87 33.00 17.39
CA GLY A 465 -21.32 33.12 17.32
C GLY A 465 -21.79 34.52 17.70
N ARG A 466 -21.27 35.06 18.81
CA ARG A 466 -21.54 36.41 19.32
C ARG A 466 -20.92 37.51 18.46
N ALA A 467 -19.65 37.36 18.08
CA ALA A 467 -18.93 38.36 17.30
C ALA A 467 -19.63 38.67 15.96
N ALA A 468 -20.00 37.64 15.20
CA ALA A 468 -20.67 37.84 13.89
C ALA A 468 -22.21 37.86 13.95
N GLY A 469 -22.83 37.62 15.10
CA GLY A 469 -24.20 38.10 15.37
C GLY A 469 -24.23 39.61 15.64
N GLY A 470 -23.06 40.24 15.76
CA GLY A 470 -22.86 41.55 16.33
C GLY A 470 -23.13 41.52 17.84
N PHE A 471 -22.30 42.18 18.64
CA PHE A 471 -22.61 42.47 20.06
C PHE A 471 -23.85 43.39 20.23
N GLY A 472 -24.72 43.52 19.22
CA GLY A 472 -25.51 44.71 18.99
C GLY A 472 -26.80 44.55 18.16
N ALA A 473 -27.53 43.44 18.29
CA ALA A 473 -28.95 43.43 17.90
C ALA A 473 -29.90 43.86 19.05
N ALA A 474 -29.45 43.76 20.30
CA ALA A 474 -30.13 44.33 21.48
C ALA A 474 -29.32 45.50 22.04
N ARG A 475 -29.43 46.68 21.41
CA ARG A 475 -28.86 47.94 21.92
C ARG A 475 -29.30 48.15 23.39
N LYS A 476 -28.30 48.40 24.28
CA LYS A 476 -28.38 48.88 25.68
C LYS A 476 -28.25 47.87 26.83
N GLN A 477 -27.60 46.72 26.65
CA GLN A 477 -27.05 45.99 27.80
C GLN A 477 -25.53 46.06 27.75
N GLN A 478 -24.94 46.95 28.55
CA GLN A 478 -23.56 46.76 28.98
C GLN A 478 -23.51 45.38 29.64
N LEU A 479 -22.56 44.55 29.23
CA LEU A 479 -22.31 43.28 29.93
C LEU A 479 -22.10 43.62 31.42
N PRO A 480 -22.75 42.89 32.35
CA PRO A 480 -22.49 43.05 33.77
C PRO A 480 -20.99 42.95 34.04
N HIS A 481 -20.48 43.73 35.00
CA HIS A 481 -19.04 43.73 35.33
C HIS A 481 -18.49 42.32 35.60
N ALA A 482 -19.31 41.46 36.22
CA ALA A 482 -18.98 40.04 36.45
C ALA A 482 -18.84 39.22 35.15
N GLU A 483 -19.62 39.51 34.11
CA GLU A 483 -19.52 38.83 32.81
C GLU A 483 -18.33 39.36 31.98
N VAL A 484 -17.96 40.64 32.14
CA VAL A 484 -16.72 41.19 31.55
C VAL A 484 -15.49 40.55 32.20
N ALA A 485 -15.45 40.47 33.53
CA ALA A 485 -14.38 39.79 34.24
C ALA A 485 -14.33 38.29 33.92
N ALA A 486 -15.48 37.64 33.73
CA ALA A 486 -15.53 36.25 33.30
C ALA A 486 -15.03 36.06 31.86
N LEU A 487 -15.31 36.99 30.95
CA LEU A 487 -14.79 36.96 29.59
C LEU A 487 -13.26 37.00 29.58
N GLU A 488 -12.63 37.91 30.32
CA GLU A 488 -11.16 37.98 30.44
C GLU A 488 -10.57 36.64 30.92
N GLN A 489 -11.20 36.03 31.93
CA GLN A 489 -10.77 34.75 32.46
C GLN A 489 -11.03 33.57 31.50
N VAL A 490 -12.10 33.62 30.69
CA VAL A 490 -12.36 32.65 29.62
C VAL A 490 -11.26 32.72 28.56
N VAL A 491 -10.84 33.92 28.17
CA VAL A 491 -9.75 34.13 27.21
C VAL A 491 -8.44 33.55 27.75
N ASP A 492 -8.11 33.80 29.02
CA ASP A 492 -6.89 33.27 29.62
C ASP A 492 -6.92 31.73 29.79
N ALA A 493 -8.06 31.18 30.19
CA ALA A 493 -8.25 29.72 30.27
C ALA A 493 -8.16 29.08 28.87
N TYR A 494 -8.76 29.70 27.86
CA TYR A 494 -8.65 29.28 26.46
C TYR A 494 -7.19 29.26 25.98
N ARG A 495 -6.44 30.35 26.23
CA ARG A 495 -5.00 30.42 25.90
C ARG A 495 -4.18 29.34 26.59
N ALA A 496 -4.46 29.05 27.86
CA ALA A 496 -3.77 27.99 28.60
C ALA A 496 -4.00 26.61 27.95
N ILE A 497 -5.23 26.32 27.52
CA ILE A 497 -5.57 25.08 26.82
C ILE A 497 -4.90 25.03 25.44
N VAL A 498 -4.91 26.13 24.67
CA VAL A 498 -4.19 26.22 23.38
C VAL A 498 -2.71 25.93 23.55
N ARG A 499 -2.03 26.59 24.51
CA ARG A 499 -0.59 26.41 24.74
C ARG A 499 -0.24 24.96 25.11
N ARG A 500 -1.06 24.31 25.92
CA ARG A 500 -0.86 22.90 26.28
C ARG A 500 -1.17 21.98 25.11
N PHE A 501 -2.24 22.23 24.36
CA PHE A 501 -2.58 21.47 23.18
C PHE A 501 -1.44 21.52 22.15
N LEU A 502 -0.86 22.70 21.90
CA LEU A 502 0.29 22.91 21.01
C LEU A 502 1.57 22.13 21.39
N GLN A 503 1.63 21.55 22.59
CA GLN A 503 2.73 20.69 23.04
C GLN A 503 2.48 19.19 22.78
N SER A 504 1.29 18.81 22.28
CA SER A 504 0.91 17.43 21.98
C SER A 504 1.27 16.99 20.55
N GLU A 505 1.46 15.69 20.33
CA GLU A 505 1.67 15.14 18.98
C GLU A 505 0.46 15.36 18.06
N ALA A 506 -0.78 15.30 18.58
CA ALA A 506 -1.97 15.54 17.76
C ALA A 506 -2.12 17.00 17.30
N SER A 507 -1.50 17.96 18.00
CA SER A 507 -1.47 19.34 17.54
C SER A 507 -0.62 19.55 16.29
N ALA A 508 0.28 18.60 15.96
CA ALA A 508 1.02 18.62 14.71
C ALA A 508 0.11 18.35 13.49
N ALA A 509 -1.03 17.68 13.69
CA ALA A 509 -2.03 17.41 12.66
C ALA A 509 -3.09 18.53 12.52
N VAL A 510 -3.19 19.42 13.51
CA VAL A 510 -4.05 20.60 13.46
C VAL A 510 -3.19 21.76 12.95
N MET A 511 -3.66 22.51 11.96
CA MET A 511 -2.90 23.63 11.44
C MET A 511 -2.56 24.59 12.59
N ARG A 512 -1.28 24.65 12.96
CA ARG A 512 -0.76 25.52 14.03
C ARG A 512 -1.21 26.97 13.85
N VAL A 513 -1.39 27.37 12.59
CA VAL A 513 -1.93 28.66 12.17
C VAL A 513 -3.43 28.82 12.40
N GLU A 514 -4.25 27.77 12.30
CA GLU A 514 -5.65 27.83 12.75
C GLU A 514 -5.76 28.10 14.25
N LEU A 515 -4.90 27.49 15.08
CA LEU A 515 -4.94 27.69 16.53
C LEU A 515 -4.44 29.08 16.93
N LEU A 516 -3.35 29.55 16.30
CA LEU A 516 -2.79 30.87 16.54
C LEU A 516 -3.67 32.01 15.99
N SER A 517 -4.29 31.85 14.82
CA SER A 517 -5.27 32.83 14.29
C SER A 517 -6.52 32.92 15.16
N ARG A 518 -6.94 31.83 15.79
CA ARG A 518 -8.06 31.84 16.74
C ARG A 518 -7.72 32.49 18.07
N GLU A 519 -6.47 32.45 18.51
CA GLU A 519 -6.02 33.23 19.66
C GLU A 519 -6.16 34.74 19.38
N VAL A 520 -5.90 35.20 18.16
CA VAL A 520 -6.07 36.62 17.75
C VAL A 520 -7.55 37.03 17.63
N LEU A 521 -8.45 36.08 17.43
CA LEU A 521 -9.89 36.34 17.25
C LEU A 521 -10.70 36.26 18.57
N VAL A 522 -10.13 35.63 19.59
CA VAL A 522 -10.70 35.49 20.94
C VAL A 522 -10.28 36.64 21.87
N VAL A 523 -9.18 37.32 21.53
CA VAL A 523 -8.57 38.46 22.23
C VAL A 523 -9.01 39.75 21.54
#